data_AF-A0A7C0VGL3-F1
#
_entry.id   AF-A0A7C0VGL3-F1
#
_cell.length_a   1.000
_cell.length_b   1.000
_cell.length_c   1.000
_cell.angle_alpha   90.00
_cell.angle_beta   90.00
_cell.angle_gamma   90.00
#
_symmetry.space_group_name_H-M   'P 1'
#
loop_
_entity.id
_entity.type
_entity.pdbx_description
1 polymer ?
#
loop_
_entity_poly.entity_id
_entity_poly.type
_entity_poly.pdbx_seq_one_letter_code
_entity_poly.pdbx_strand_id
1 'polypeptide(L)'
;RGSLNWEDNVFSLDNLEFNLYEGKLTGHISFSQLKEIFDVELQGQGLKISSLIPNASGEANFQLKGKGKFSEDEASGKIMIDDLIIYPFQPTDFKGDILSSFSATGLRLEIRGNFNPENNPLQATFNIPFREGNLRGSFEGQFTNYDLLLPWRGGRGVVKYFGEIKSEESSPQVMGAIELKGDVLPLAKFAHALRSFTGLIFFQNGHFELRALQGKMGGGQLFGWGEMNLGREGIRTLDVKVKGQDLLLSPWERTRALGNAELALIKNDQDFVLNGNIFVKQLLWQREVTEKLSFYSEPYLTERPKGFFDDLDLNLKIKAEDNAWVENSLARLRARFDLQVVGNIFSPILLGEIETLDGNIYFQDRTFKVLKGRIGFYNPAVIEPYISFTGETYVKDYRVTFSLEGLLERMTPEFSSSPPLPPEDVLALLALGESFQRTYSYDRSSQLSTAAFLSFQLSEEAKKRAEKLFSLDRFRIDPFVMGASAEMTARLTLGKKISRNFSLLYSTNLTSQREELTRLEWEILSDVSVVGMRDENGRISIEVKIHKRF
;
A
#
# COMPACT_ATOMS: atom_id res chain seq x y z
N ARG A 1 -28.34 14.76 46.62
CA ARG A 1 -29.17 15.73 47.37
C ARG A 1 -30.54 15.76 46.72
N GLY A 2 -31.58 16.05 47.47
CA GLY A 2 -32.97 16.04 47.02
C GLY A 2 -33.92 15.90 48.19
N SER A 3 -35.17 16.26 47.99
CA SER A 3 -36.26 16.09 48.97
C SER A 3 -37.21 15.03 48.46
N LEU A 4 -37.42 13.99 49.28
CA LEU A 4 -38.40 12.95 49.03
C LEU A 4 -39.67 13.31 49.80
N ASN A 5 -40.78 13.46 49.10
CA ASN A 5 -42.09 13.69 49.69
C ASN A 5 -43.06 12.59 49.25
N TRP A 6 -43.97 12.22 50.14
CA TRP A 6 -45.07 11.31 49.84
C TRP A 6 -46.34 11.86 50.48
N GLU A 7 -47.15 12.52 49.65
CA GLU A 7 -48.40 13.16 50.08
C GLU A 7 -49.52 12.80 49.10
N ASP A 8 -50.71 12.53 49.63
CA ASP A 8 -51.91 12.16 48.86
C ASP A 8 -51.68 11.08 47.79
N ASN A 9 -50.94 10.02 48.14
CA ASN A 9 -50.56 8.93 47.23
C ASN A 9 -49.72 9.36 46.02
N VAL A 10 -49.10 10.54 46.05
CA VAL A 10 -48.13 11.01 45.07
C VAL A 10 -46.75 10.94 45.68
N PHE A 11 -45.87 10.16 45.05
CA PHE A 11 -44.46 10.14 45.39
C PHE A 11 -43.76 11.26 44.61
N SER A 12 -42.96 12.09 45.27
CA SER A 12 -42.14 13.10 44.60
C SER A 12 -40.69 13.11 45.10
N LEU A 13 -39.78 13.33 44.16
CA LEU A 13 -38.35 13.53 44.36
C LEU A 13 -37.99 14.87 43.74
N ASP A 14 -38.10 15.92 44.54
CA ASP A 14 -37.83 17.30 44.14
C ASP A 14 -36.36 17.66 44.38
N ASN A 15 -35.83 18.59 43.56
CA ASN A 15 -34.45 19.07 43.65
C ASN A 15 -33.41 17.94 43.63
N LEU A 16 -33.68 16.90 42.85
CA LEU A 16 -32.83 15.73 42.73
C LEU A 16 -31.51 16.15 42.11
N GLU A 17 -30.40 15.79 42.75
CA GLU A 17 -29.03 16.04 42.32
C GLU A 17 -28.13 14.89 42.80
N PHE A 18 -27.63 14.05 41.91
CA PHE A 18 -26.67 13.02 42.28
C PHE A 18 -25.68 12.71 41.16
N ASN A 19 -24.57 12.07 41.53
CA ASN A 19 -23.54 11.66 40.58
C ASN A 19 -23.97 10.36 39.91
N LEU A 20 -24.01 10.35 38.58
CA LEU A 20 -24.37 9.20 37.77
C LEU A 20 -23.30 9.03 36.69
N TYR A 21 -22.67 7.86 36.59
CA TYR A 21 -21.64 7.56 35.59
C TYR A 21 -20.59 8.67 35.48
N GLU A 22 -20.07 9.11 36.64
CA GLU A 22 -19.08 10.20 36.78
C GLU A 22 -19.56 11.60 36.35
N GLY A 23 -20.77 11.71 35.80
CA GLY A 23 -21.45 12.97 35.53
C GLY A 23 -22.48 13.30 36.61
N LYS A 24 -23.39 14.22 36.27
CA LYS A 24 -24.39 14.77 37.18
C LYS A 24 -25.79 14.57 36.61
N LEU A 25 -26.69 13.99 37.41
CA LEU A 25 -28.11 13.97 37.13
C LEU A 25 -28.82 14.99 38.02
N THR A 26 -29.61 15.88 37.42
CA THR A 26 -30.46 16.84 38.12
C THR A 26 -31.90 16.76 37.65
N GLY A 27 -32.86 17.08 38.52
CA GLY A 27 -34.24 17.23 38.07
C GLY A 27 -35.30 17.02 39.15
N HIS A 28 -36.48 16.63 38.67
CA HIS A 28 -37.65 16.29 39.47
C HIS A 28 -38.34 15.05 38.88
N ILE A 29 -38.82 14.18 39.76
CA ILE A 29 -39.69 13.06 39.40
C ILE A 29 -40.85 13.05 40.37
N SER A 30 -42.07 13.07 39.87
CA SER A 30 -43.25 12.70 40.65
C SER A 30 -44.11 11.70 39.90
N PHE A 31 -44.66 10.75 40.64
CA PHE A 31 -45.56 9.75 40.08
C PHE A 31 -46.59 9.28 41.11
N SER A 32 -47.75 8.88 40.62
CA SER A 32 -48.77 8.18 41.39
C SER A 32 -49.44 7.14 40.52
N GLN A 33 -49.27 5.87 40.87
CA GLN A 33 -49.97 4.79 40.17
C GLN A 33 -51.48 4.83 40.45
N LEU A 34 -51.89 5.21 41.67
CA LEU A 34 -53.30 5.28 42.07
C LEU A 34 -54.04 6.44 41.41
N LYS A 35 -53.39 7.59 41.27
CA LYS A 35 -53.96 8.76 40.59
C LYS A 35 -53.66 8.78 39.08
N GLU A 36 -52.94 7.78 38.59
CA GLU A 36 -52.49 7.66 37.21
C GLU A 36 -51.81 8.94 36.70
N ILE A 37 -50.91 9.54 37.49
CA ILE A 37 -50.18 10.76 37.06
C ILE A 37 -48.67 10.54 37.11
N PHE A 38 -47.96 11.21 36.20
CA PHE A 38 -46.52 11.43 36.30
C PHE A 38 -46.14 12.86 35.89
N ASP A 39 -45.04 13.34 36.44
CA ASP A 39 -44.37 14.59 36.07
C ASP A 39 -42.88 14.36 36.23
N VAL A 40 -42.13 14.38 35.13
CA VAL A 40 -40.70 14.08 35.07
C VAL A 40 -40.02 15.21 34.33
N GLU A 41 -38.99 15.78 34.93
CA GLU A 41 -38.07 16.71 34.29
C GLU A 41 -36.66 16.37 34.77
N LEU A 42 -35.90 15.66 33.93
CA LEU A 42 -34.55 15.17 34.22
C LEU A 42 -33.56 15.74 33.23
N GLN A 43 -32.37 16.05 33.74
CA GLN A 43 -31.23 16.47 32.94
C GLN A 43 -29.98 15.73 33.42
N GLY A 44 -29.34 15.01 32.49
CA GLY A 44 -28.02 14.42 32.69
C GLY A 44 -26.96 15.28 32.00
N GLN A 45 -25.88 15.59 32.70
CA GLN A 45 -24.74 16.33 32.17
C GLN A 45 -23.43 15.59 32.46
N GLY A 46 -22.55 15.52 31.47
CA GLY A 46 -21.19 15.02 31.67
C GLY A 46 -21.06 13.53 31.93
N LEU A 47 -22.03 12.70 31.50
CA LEU A 47 -22.04 11.27 31.78
C LEU A 47 -20.94 10.58 30.95
N LYS A 48 -20.01 9.89 31.59
CA LYS A 48 -18.91 9.22 30.88
C LYS A 48 -19.37 7.91 30.27
N ILE A 49 -19.22 7.79 28.94
CA ILE A 49 -19.59 6.58 28.20
C ILE A 49 -18.77 5.36 28.68
N SER A 50 -17.53 5.56 29.11
CA SER A 50 -16.66 4.51 29.64
C SER A 50 -17.25 3.77 30.86
N SER A 51 -18.10 4.44 31.64
CA SER A 51 -18.78 3.80 32.79
C SER A 51 -19.92 2.87 32.36
N LEU A 52 -20.41 3.00 31.11
CA LEU A 52 -21.46 2.16 30.52
C LEU A 52 -20.88 1.08 29.59
N ILE A 53 -19.89 1.47 28.79
CA ILE A 53 -19.24 0.64 27.77
C ILE A 53 -17.74 0.69 28.05
N PRO A 54 -17.14 -0.34 28.67
CA PRO A 54 -15.75 -0.30 29.16
C PRO A 54 -14.68 0.07 28.12
N ASN A 55 -14.95 -0.21 26.84
CA ASN A 55 -14.01 0.03 25.73
C ASN A 55 -14.39 1.24 24.87
N ALA A 56 -15.23 2.13 25.40
CA ALA A 56 -15.65 3.34 24.72
C ALA A 56 -15.35 4.59 25.55
N SER A 57 -15.11 5.70 24.88
CA SER A 57 -15.00 7.02 25.49
C SER A 57 -16.01 7.98 24.87
N GLY A 58 -16.23 9.09 25.54
CA GLY A 58 -17.18 10.12 25.11
C GLY A 58 -17.98 10.64 26.29
N GLU A 59 -18.71 11.72 26.06
CA GLU A 59 -19.49 12.40 27.07
C GLU A 59 -20.96 12.51 26.62
N ALA A 60 -21.87 11.97 27.42
CA ALA A 60 -23.30 12.01 27.15
C ALA A 60 -24.00 13.08 27.98
N ASN A 61 -24.88 13.82 27.29
CA ASN A 61 -25.78 14.81 27.84
C ASN A 61 -27.21 14.47 27.41
N PHE A 62 -28.17 14.55 28.33
CA PHE A 62 -29.56 14.34 27.97
C PHE A 62 -30.52 15.24 28.73
N GLN A 63 -31.69 15.46 28.16
CA GLN A 63 -32.84 16.10 28.78
C GLN A 63 -34.06 15.22 28.54
N LEU A 64 -34.92 15.07 29.54
CA LEU A 64 -36.15 14.32 29.45
C LEU A 64 -37.24 15.08 30.22
N LYS A 65 -38.34 15.40 29.55
CA LYS A 65 -39.47 16.11 30.14
C LYS A 65 -40.79 15.48 29.73
N GLY A 66 -41.70 15.32 30.67
CA GLY A 66 -43.05 14.84 30.38
C GLY A 66 -43.94 14.96 31.60
N LYS A 67 -45.20 15.30 31.36
CA LYS A 67 -46.23 15.35 32.40
C LYS A 67 -47.53 14.88 31.80
N GLY A 68 -48.22 14.00 32.52
CA GLY A 68 -49.47 13.46 32.01
C GLY A 68 -49.95 12.26 32.81
N LYS A 69 -50.76 11.45 32.15
CA LYS A 69 -51.32 10.23 32.70
C LYS A 69 -50.33 9.07 32.66
N PHE A 70 -50.19 8.38 33.78
CA PHE A 70 -49.36 7.19 33.89
C PHE A 70 -49.88 6.07 32.97
N SER A 71 -49.00 5.38 32.25
CA SER A 71 -49.33 4.35 31.24
C SER A 71 -50.03 4.83 29.95
N GLU A 72 -50.40 6.11 29.82
CA GLU A 72 -50.95 6.69 28.58
C GLU A 72 -49.99 7.69 27.92
N ASP A 73 -49.47 8.65 28.69
CA ASP A 73 -48.62 9.72 28.17
C ASP A 73 -47.12 9.37 28.27
N GLU A 74 -46.30 10.03 27.46
CA GLU A 74 -44.86 9.79 27.36
C GLU A 74 -44.04 11.01 27.84
N ALA A 75 -42.85 10.74 28.37
CA ALA A 75 -41.82 11.76 28.53
C ALA A 75 -40.90 11.75 27.30
N SER A 76 -40.53 12.92 26.82
CA SER A 76 -39.70 13.09 25.63
C SER A 76 -38.55 14.07 25.89
N GLY A 77 -37.50 13.96 25.11
CA GLY A 77 -36.42 14.93 25.15
C GLY A 77 -35.28 14.56 24.22
N LYS A 78 -34.08 15.07 24.50
CA LYS A 78 -32.94 14.97 23.60
C LYS A 78 -31.76 14.31 24.27
N ILE A 79 -30.95 13.64 23.47
CA ILE A 79 -29.66 13.07 23.84
C ILE A 79 -28.58 13.53 22.87
N MET A 80 -27.43 13.85 23.42
CA MET A 80 -26.20 14.12 22.67
C MET A 80 -25.06 13.33 23.30
N ILE A 81 -24.23 12.71 22.47
CA ILE A 81 -22.98 12.09 22.89
C ILE A 81 -21.89 12.73 22.05
N ASP A 82 -21.00 13.47 22.70
CA ASP A 82 -19.89 14.15 22.07
C ASP A 82 -18.60 13.32 22.23
N ASP A 83 -17.73 13.36 21.23
CA ASP A 83 -16.43 12.67 21.22
C ASP A 83 -16.54 11.16 21.48
N LEU A 84 -17.56 10.51 20.89
CA LEU A 84 -17.75 9.07 21.01
C LEU A 84 -16.66 8.33 20.24
N ILE A 85 -15.88 7.50 20.95
CA ILE A 85 -14.86 6.64 20.37
C ILE A 85 -15.13 5.21 20.83
N ILE A 86 -15.31 4.30 19.89
CA ILE A 86 -15.47 2.86 20.12
C ILE A 86 -14.44 2.15 19.24
N TYR A 87 -13.36 1.64 19.84
CA TYR A 87 -12.31 0.99 19.06
C TYR A 87 -12.85 -0.23 18.29
N PRO A 88 -12.52 -0.43 16.99
CA PRO A 88 -11.53 0.28 16.18
C PRO A 88 -12.09 1.40 15.28
N PHE A 89 -13.31 1.89 15.54
CA PHE A 89 -13.99 2.88 14.71
C PHE A 89 -13.45 4.30 14.91
N GLN A 90 -13.73 5.17 13.92
CA GLN A 90 -13.33 6.57 13.99
C GLN A 90 -14.20 7.34 14.99
N PRO A 91 -13.68 8.42 15.60
CA PRO A 91 -14.45 9.29 16.46
C PRO A 91 -15.70 9.84 15.75
N THR A 92 -16.81 9.93 16.48
CA THR A 92 -18.10 10.42 15.98
C THR A 92 -18.88 11.11 17.11
N ASP A 93 -19.95 11.81 16.76
CA ASP A 93 -20.94 12.31 17.71
C ASP A 93 -22.28 11.66 17.44
N PHE A 94 -23.11 11.52 18.46
CA PHE A 94 -24.49 11.07 18.33
C PHE A 94 -25.46 12.16 18.77
N LYS A 95 -26.52 12.40 17.99
CA LYS A 95 -27.62 13.29 18.37
C LYS A 95 -28.95 12.62 18.11
N GLY A 96 -29.86 12.67 19.07
CA GLY A 96 -31.16 12.03 18.94
C GLY A 96 -32.19 12.52 19.94
N ASP A 97 -33.36 11.90 19.83
CA ASP A 97 -34.49 12.07 20.73
C ASP A 97 -34.60 10.84 21.64
N ILE A 98 -35.04 11.06 22.88
CA ILE A 98 -35.42 10.03 23.85
C ILE A 98 -36.92 10.10 24.02
N LEU A 99 -37.58 8.94 23.98
CA LEU A 99 -38.96 8.74 24.40
C LEU A 99 -38.99 7.73 25.56
N SER A 100 -39.81 8.01 26.56
CA SER A 100 -39.91 7.23 27.78
C SER A 100 -41.36 7.04 28.15
N SER A 101 -41.82 5.79 28.16
CA SER A 101 -43.16 5.42 28.64
C SER A 101 -43.07 4.61 29.92
N PHE A 102 -43.94 4.95 30.87
CA PHE A 102 -44.00 4.31 32.19
C PHE A 102 -45.25 3.44 32.28
N SER A 103 -45.09 2.21 32.75
CA SER A 103 -46.19 1.27 32.97
C SER A 103 -46.13 0.67 34.37
N ALA A 104 -47.21 0.01 34.80
CA ALA A 104 -47.23 -0.72 36.07
C ALA A 104 -46.15 -1.84 36.13
N THR A 105 -45.71 -2.33 34.97
CA THR A 105 -44.76 -3.45 34.84
C THR A 105 -43.32 -3.01 34.68
N GLY A 106 -43.07 -1.77 34.26
CA GLY A 106 -41.73 -1.28 33.99
C GLY A 106 -41.67 0.00 33.16
N LEU A 107 -40.46 0.36 32.80
CA LEU A 107 -40.08 1.51 31.97
C LEU A 107 -39.72 1.03 30.56
N ARG A 108 -40.25 1.69 29.53
CA ARG A 108 -39.79 1.53 28.15
C ARG A 108 -39.10 2.82 27.70
N LEU A 109 -37.84 2.68 27.28
CA LEU A 109 -37.04 3.75 26.70
C LEU A 109 -36.85 3.49 25.22
N GLU A 110 -37.03 4.51 24.41
CA GLU A 110 -36.73 4.50 22.98
C GLU A 110 -35.80 5.67 22.66
N ILE A 111 -34.72 5.36 21.95
CA ILE A 111 -33.72 6.33 21.51
C ILE A 111 -33.71 6.28 19.99
N ARG A 112 -33.89 7.42 19.33
CA ARG A 112 -33.80 7.55 17.88
C ARG A 112 -32.90 8.73 17.53
N GLY A 113 -31.86 8.51 16.75
CA GLY A 113 -30.92 9.57 16.40
C GLY A 113 -30.00 9.20 15.27
N ASN A 114 -28.97 10.01 15.06
CA ASN A 114 -27.98 9.81 14.00
C ASN A 114 -26.56 10.03 14.51
N PHE A 115 -25.61 9.27 13.95
CA PHE A 115 -24.17 9.51 14.10
C PHE A 115 -23.65 10.50 13.04
N ASN A 116 -22.77 11.41 13.44
CA ASN A 116 -22.14 12.41 12.58
C ASN A 116 -20.83 11.91 11.92
N PRO A 117 -20.47 12.39 10.70
CA PRO A 117 -21.29 13.16 9.79
C PRO A 117 -22.28 12.26 9.02
N GLU A 118 -23.38 12.84 8.51
CA GLU A 118 -24.38 12.21 7.63
C GLU A 118 -25.55 11.42 8.29
N ASN A 119 -26.39 10.79 7.45
CA ASN A 119 -27.59 10.01 7.78
C ASN A 119 -27.24 8.59 8.25
N ASN A 120 -26.63 8.46 9.43
CA ASN A 120 -26.35 7.15 10.04
C ASN A 120 -27.34 6.90 11.20
N PRO A 121 -28.59 6.49 10.92
CA PRO A 121 -29.61 6.37 11.94
C PRO A 121 -29.33 5.21 12.89
N LEU A 122 -29.62 5.43 14.17
CA LEU A 122 -29.69 4.44 15.21
C LEU A 122 -31.08 4.53 15.85
N GLN A 123 -31.72 3.38 16.00
CA GLN A 123 -32.89 3.19 16.84
C GLN A 123 -32.57 2.14 17.88
N ALA A 124 -32.83 2.45 19.14
CA ALA A 124 -32.69 1.51 20.25
C ALA A 124 -33.93 1.56 21.14
N THR A 125 -34.40 0.39 21.56
CA THR A 125 -35.52 0.25 22.50
C THR A 125 -35.04 -0.58 23.69
N PHE A 126 -35.36 -0.14 24.90
CA PHE A 126 -35.06 -0.84 26.14
C PHE A 126 -36.32 -0.98 26.97
N ASN A 127 -36.60 -2.17 27.44
CA ASN A 127 -37.66 -2.50 28.38
C ASN A 127 -37.01 -2.91 29.70
N ILE A 128 -37.27 -2.13 30.74
CA ILE A 128 -36.69 -2.25 32.06
C ILE A 128 -37.82 -2.57 33.04
N PRO A 129 -38.04 -3.86 33.36
CA PRO A 129 -39.07 -4.24 34.31
C PRO A 129 -38.72 -3.77 35.73
N PHE A 130 -39.75 -3.40 36.52
CA PHE A 130 -39.53 -2.94 37.89
C PHE A 130 -39.41 -4.09 38.91
N ARG A 131 -39.95 -5.26 38.59
CA ARG A 131 -39.99 -6.43 39.49
C ARG A 131 -39.02 -7.54 39.07
N GLU A 132 -38.70 -7.63 37.79
CA GLU A 132 -37.75 -8.60 37.25
C GLU A 132 -36.44 -7.88 36.96
N GLY A 133 -35.29 -8.46 37.32
CA GLY A 133 -33.97 -7.89 37.02
C GLY A 133 -33.55 -7.99 35.55
N ASN A 134 -34.49 -8.38 34.67
CA ASN A 134 -34.19 -8.81 33.31
C ASN A 134 -34.47 -7.69 32.31
N LEU A 135 -33.48 -6.83 32.08
CA LEU A 135 -33.52 -5.84 31.01
C LEU A 135 -33.57 -6.55 29.66
N ARG A 136 -34.48 -6.10 28.78
CA ARG A 136 -34.54 -6.51 27.37
C ARG A 136 -34.38 -5.29 26.49
N GLY A 137 -33.50 -5.33 25.52
CA GLY A 137 -33.36 -4.27 24.54
C GLY A 137 -33.20 -4.80 23.12
N SER A 138 -33.44 -3.92 22.17
CA SER A 138 -33.12 -4.14 20.76
C SER A 138 -32.54 -2.86 20.19
N PHE A 139 -31.62 -3.00 19.25
CA PHE A 139 -31.07 -1.87 18.53
C PHE A 139 -30.92 -2.22 17.07
N GLU A 140 -31.11 -1.24 16.21
CA GLU A 140 -30.85 -1.35 14.78
C GLU A 140 -30.37 -0.01 14.22
N GLY A 141 -29.67 -0.07 13.11
CA GLY A 141 -29.21 1.12 12.44
C GLY A 141 -28.42 0.82 11.19
N GLN A 142 -27.88 1.88 10.61
CA GLN A 142 -27.01 1.75 9.46
C GLN A 142 -25.96 2.84 9.40
N PHE A 143 -24.80 2.49 8.86
CA PHE A 143 -23.78 3.42 8.43
C PHE A 143 -23.75 3.48 6.91
N THR A 144 -23.96 4.66 6.34
CA THR A 144 -23.82 4.89 4.89
C THR A 144 -22.42 5.39 4.53
N ASN A 145 -21.64 5.81 5.53
CA ASN A 145 -20.27 6.26 5.37
C ASN A 145 -19.29 5.27 6.02
N TYR A 146 -18.57 4.50 5.19
CA TYR A 146 -17.55 3.56 5.66
C TYR A 146 -16.34 4.26 6.31
N ASP A 147 -16.12 5.54 6.05
CA ASP A 147 -14.99 6.27 6.64
C ASP A 147 -15.14 6.42 8.16
N LEU A 148 -16.34 6.25 8.72
CA LEU A 148 -16.55 6.13 10.17
C LEU A 148 -16.10 4.78 10.73
N LEU A 149 -16.13 3.74 9.90
CA LEU A 149 -15.87 2.37 10.32
C LEU A 149 -14.42 1.92 10.08
N LEU A 150 -13.66 2.68 9.30
CA LEU A 150 -12.33 2.29 8.82
C LEU A 150 -11.30 3.38 9.12
N PRO A 151 -10.04 3.01 9.38
CA PRO A 151 -8.97 3.98 9.61
C PRO A 151 -8.44 4.63 8.32
N TRP A 152 -9.01 4.28 7.16
CA TRP A 152 -8.72 4.87 5.86
C TRP A 152 -10.00 5.29 5.15
N ARG A 153 -9.89 6.27 4.25
CA ARG A 153 -11.04 6.86 3.56
C ARG A 153 -11.33 6.24 2.20
N GLY A 154 -12.51 6.53 1.67
CA GLY A 154 -12.92 6.23 0.29
C GLY A 154 -13.78 4.98 0.15
N GLY A 155 -14.23 4.40 1.26
CA GLY A 155 -15.20 3.30 1.24
C GLY A 155 -16.58 3.80 0.84
N ARG A 156 -17.32 3.03 0.03
CA ARG A 156 -18.69 3.37 -0.39
C ARG A 156 -19.61 2.16 -0.29
N GLY A 157 -20.72 2.36 0.42
CA GLY A 157 -21.82 1.42 0.57
C GLY A 157 -22.49 1.57 1.92
N VAL A 158 -23.16 0.53 2.39
CA VAL A 158 -24.02 0.53 3.57
C VAL A 158 -23.66 -0.65 4.47
N VAL A 159 -23.50 -0.36 5.76
CA VAL A 159 -23.43 -1.36 6.82
C VAL A 159 -24.72 -1.27 7.61
N LYS A 160 -25.53 -2.31 7.60
CA LYS A 160 -26.71 -2.40 8.47
C LYS A 160 -26.38 -3.28 9.65
N TYR A 161 -26.87 -2.93 10.82
CA TYR A 161 -26.70 -3.74 12.01
C TYR A 161 -28.02 -3.80 12.77
N PHE A 162 -28.24 -4.93 13.42
CA PHE A 162 -29.32 -5.10 14.39
C PHE A 162 -28.86 -6.04 15.49
N GLY A 163 -29.44 -5.90 16.68
CA GLY A 163 -29.15 -6.77 17.79
C GLY A 163 -30.17 -6.68 18.91
N GLU A 164 -30.08 -7.65 19.80
CA GLU A 164 -30.86 -7.78 21.02
C GLU A 164 -29.93 -7.78 22.23
N ILE A 165 -30.42 -7.22 23.32
CA ILE A 165 -29.77 -7.19 24.62
C ILE A 165 -30.68 -7.91 25.61
N LYS A 166 -30.15 -8.89 26.34
CA LYS A 166 -30.85 -9.61 27.40
C LYS A 166 -29.96 -9.69 28.62
N SER A 167 -30.40 -9.13 29.73
CA SER A 167 -29.71 -9.29 31.01
C SER A 167 -30.42 -10.38 31.81
N GLU A 168 -29.71 -11.45 32.15
CA GLU A 168 -30.11 -12.40 33.18
C GLU A 168 -29.01 -12.33 34.25
N GLU A 169 -29.36 -11.99 35.48
CA GLU A 169 -28.45 -12.05 36.64
C GLU A 169 -27.14 -11.27 36.48
N SER A 170 -27.22 -9.97 36.17
CA SER A 170 -26.12 -8.98 36.16
C SER A 170 -25.08 -9.05 35.02
N SER A 171 -25.24 -9.95 34.05
CA SER A 171 -24.43 -9.93 32.81
C SER A 171 -25.30 -9.68 31.58
N PRO A 172 -25.14 -8.54 30.87
CA PRO A 172 -25.87 -8.30 29.64
C PRO A 172 -25.33 -9.20 28.53
N GLN A 173 -26.18 -10.06 27.99
CA GLN A 173 -25.92 -10.77 26.74
C GLN A 173 -26.34 -9.90 25.56
N VAL A 174 -25.46 -9.79 24.57
CA VAL A 174 -25.71 -9.02 23.36
C VAL A 174 -25.50 -9.93 22.16
N MET A 175 -26.49 -10.01 21.28
CA MET A 175 -26.42 -10.81 20.05
C MET A 175 -27.06 -10.09 18.88
N GLY A 176 -26.64 -10.40 17.65
CA GLY A 176 -27.22 -9.76 16.48
C GLY A 176 -26.52 -10.12 15.18
N ALA A 177 -26.78 -9.33 14.15
CA ALA A 177 -26.11 -9.47 12.86
C ALA A 177 -25.76 -8.12 12.24
N ILE A 178 -24.76 -8.16 11.36
CA ILE A 178 -24.26 -7.03 10.58
C ILE A 178 -24.26 -7.46 9.12
N GLU A 179 -24.96 -6.71 8.29
CA GLU A 179 -24.97 -6.86 6.85
C GLU A 179 -24.07 -5.80 6.22
N LEU A 180 -23.08 -6.25 5.45
CA LEU A 180 -22.17 -5.41 4.69
C LEU A 180 -22.62 -5.42 3.23
N LYS A 181 -22.78 -4.25 2.62
CA LYS A 181 -22.99 -4.14 1.17
C LYS A 181 -22.31 -2.89 0.64
N GLY A 182 -21.37 -3.04 -0.28
CA GLY A 182 -20.72 -1.87 -0.85
C GLY A 182 -20.20 -2.02 -2.25
N ASP A 183 -20.01 -0.88 -2.88
CA ASP A 183 -19.53 -0.78 -4.26
C ASP A 183 -18.01 -0.81 -4.31
N VAL A 184 -17.36 -0.17 -3.33
CA VAL A 184 -15.91 -0.02 -3.27
C VAL A 184 -15.47 0.01 -1.81
N LEU A 185 -14.52 -0.86 -1.46
CA LEU A 185 -13.78 -0.85 -0.22
C LEU A 185 -12.28 -0.77 -0.58
N PRO A 186 -11.65 0.40 -0.45
CA PRO A 186 -10.22 0.54 -0.70
C PRO A 186 -9.43 -0.23 0.36
N LEU A 187 -8.21 -0.66 -0.01
CA LEU A 187 -7.26 -1.28 0.90
C LEU A 187 -6.09 -0.33 1.10
N ALA A 188 -5.71 -0.09 2.35
CA ALA A 188 -4.63 0.83 2.67
C ALA A 188 -3.33 0.41 1.96
N LYS A 189 -2.65 1.36 1.30
CA LYS A 189 -1.38 1.16 0.58
C LYS A 189 -1.42 0.10 -0.54
N PHE A 190 -2.60 -0.26 -1.03
CA PHE A 190 -2.75 -1.20 -2.13
C PHE A 190 -3.54 -0.58 -3.28
N ALA A 191 -3.07 -0.76 -4.52
CA ALA A 191 -3.63 -0.10 -5.69
C ALA A 191 -5.03 -0.60 -6.08
N HIS A 192 -5.49 -1.71 -5.50
CA HIS A 192 -6.77 -2.33 -5.81
C HIS A 192 -7.72 -2.27 -4.63
N ALA A 193 -9.00 -2.10 -4.95
CA ALA A 193 -10.09 -2.11 -3.98
C ALA A 193 -10.93 -3.38 -4.16
N LEU A 194 -11.54 -3.83 -3.06
CA LEU A 194 -12.64 -4.79 -3.12
C LEU A 194 -13.88 -4.05 -3.65
N ARG A 195 -14.60 -4.66 -4.60
CA ARG A 195 -15.73 -4.05 -5.29
C ARG A 195 -16.95 -4.94 -5.26
N SER A 196 -18.14 -4.32 -5.36
CA SER A 196 -19.43 -5.03 -5.44
C SER A 196 -19.53 -6.15 -4.41
N PHE A 197 -19.24 -5.81 -3.16
CA PHE A 197 -19.11 -6.78 -2.09
C PHE A 197 -20.36 -6.85 -1.23
N THR A 198 -20.61 -8.05 -0.71
CA THR A 198 -21.66 -8.35 0.25
C THR A 198 -21.11 -9.26 1.32
N GLY A 199 -21.48 -9.02 2.58
CA GLY A 199 -21.07 -9.88 3.68
C GLY A 199 -22.12 -9.94 4.78
N LEU A 200 -22.07 -11.02 5.55
CA LEU A 200 -22.94 -11.24 6.70
C LEU A 200 -22.09 -11.69 7.90
N ILE A 201 -22.18 -10.93 8.99
CA ILE A 201 -21.49 -11.21 10.24
C ILE A 201 -22.56 -11.42 11.32
N PHE A 202 -22.46 -12.51 12.06
CA PHE A 202 -23.22 -12.69 13.30
C PHE A 202 -22.33 -12.33 14.48
N PHE A 203 -22.90 -11.80 15.55
CA PHE A 203 -22.14 -11.54 16.75
C PHE A 203 -22.91 -11.96 18.00
N GLN A 204 -22.16 -12.44 19.00
CA GLN A 204 -22.68 -12.78 20.32
C GLN A 204 -21.59 -12.53 21.37
N ASN A 205 -21.86 -11.68 22.36
CA ASN A 205 -20.98 -11.43 23.51
C ASN A 205 -19.50 -11.14 23.14
N GLY A 206 -19.28 -10.38 22.05
CA GLY A 206 -17.94 -10.01 21.58
C GLY A 206 -17.26 -11.05 20.66
N HIS A 207 -17.90 -12.19 20.42
CA HIS A 207 -17.55 -13.11 19.32
C HIS A 207 -18.26 -12.66 18.05
N PHE A 208 -17.52 -12.56 16.94
CA PHE A 208 -18.02 -12.18 15.62
C PHE A 208 -17.69 -13.29 14.63
N GLU A 209 -18.69 -13.82 13.94
CA GLU A 209 -18.56 -14.86 12.91
C GLU A 209 -18.90 -14.27 11.54
N LEU A 210 -17.89 -14.12 10.68
CA LEU A 210 -18.07 -13.79 9.27
C LEU A 210 -18.43 -15.07 8.50
N ARG A 211 -19.71 -15.26 8.22
CA ARG A 211 -20.23 -16.43 7.50
C ARG A 211 -19.74 -16.49 6.05
N ALA A 212 -19.85 -15.36 5.39
CA ALA A 212 -19.40 -15.18 4.02
C ALA A 212 -19.20 -13.69 3.74
N LEU A 213 -18.11 -13.37 3.07
CA LEU A 213 -17.85 -12.16 2.34
C LEU A 213 -17.65 -12.56 0.88
N GLN A 214 -18.36 -11.91 -0.04
CA GLN A 214 -18.20 -12.12 -1.47
C GLN A 214 -17.98 -10.76 -2.12
N GLY A 215 -17.13 -10.69 -3.13
CA GLY A 215 -16.91 -9.46 -3.91
C GLY A 215 -15.94 -9.68 -5.04
N LYS A 216 -15.51 -8.59 -5.67
CA LYS A 216 -14.59 -8.59 -6.81
C LYS A 216 -13.34 -7.79 -6.53
N MET A 217 -12.19 -8.27 -6.97
CA MET A 217 -10.92 -7.53 -6.90
C MET A 217 -10.10 -7.80 -8.16
N GLY A 218 -9.61 -6.74 -8.80
CA GLY A 218 -8.87 -6.91 -10.06
C GLY A 218 -9.67 -7.64 -11.15
N GLY A 219 -11.00 -7.50 -11.17
CA GLY A 219 -11.90 -8.23 -12.09
C GLY A 219 -12.21 -9.68 -11.69
N GLY A 220 -11.41 -10.29 -10.81
CA GLY A 220 -11.61 -11.63 -10.27
C GLY A 220 -12.61 -11.69 -9.11
N GLN A 221 -12.92 -12.91 -8.65
CA GLN A 221 -13.83 -13.18 -7.53
C GLN A 221 -13.04 -13.31 -6.22
N LEU A 222 -13.61 -12.80 -5.14
CA LEU A 222 -13.05 -12.90 -3.79
C LEU A 222 -14.12 -13.43 -2.84
N PHE A 223 -13.75 -14.44 -2.06
CA PHE A 223 -14.56 -15.05 -1.02
C PHE A 223 -13.81 -14.97 0.30
N GLY A 224 -14.48 -14.68 1.40
CA GLY A 224 -13.89 -14.67 2.73
C GLY A 224 -14.84 -15.18 3.80
N TRP A 225 -14.29 -15.73 4.87
CA TRP A 225 -15.02 -16.23 6.02
C TRP A 225 -14.07 -16.30 7.22
N GLY A 226 -14.62 -16.35 8.43
CA GLY A 226 -13.78 -16.43 9.62
C GLY A 226 -14.45 -15.94 10.87
N GLU A 227 -13.66 -15.73 11.90
CA GLU A 227 -14.12 -15.29 13.21
C GLU A 227 -13.15 -14.31 13.86
N MET A 228 -13.69 -13.52 14.79
CA MET A 228 -12.96 -12.53 15.57
C MET A 228 -13.52 -12.49 16.98
N ASN A 229 -12.66 -12.43 17.99
CA ASN A 229 -13.06 -12.23 19.38
C ASN A 229 -12.47 -10.92 19.90
N LEU A 230 -13.33 -10.06 20.46
CA LEU A 230 -12.91 -8.84 21.14
C LEU A 230 -12.56 -9.12 22.59
N GLY A 231 -11.44 -8.56 23.04
CA GLY A 231 -11.02 -8.46 24.43
C GLY A 231 -11.15 -7.02 24.96
N ARG A 232 -10.54 -6.75 26.13
CA ARG A 232 -10.55 -5.41 26.74
C ARG A 232 -9.73 -4.38 25.94
N GLU A 233 -8.65 -4.82 25.31
CA GLU A 233 -7.72 -3.95 24.58
C GLU A 233 -7.93 -3.97 23.05
N GLY A 234 -9.07 -4.50 22.58
CA GLY A 234 -9.39 -4.62 21.16
C GLY A 234 -9.45 -6.07 20.67
N ILE A 235 -8.95 -6.35 19.47
CA ILE A 235 -9.03 -7.69 18.87
C ILE A 235 -8.07 -8.63 19.61
N ARG A 236 -8.63 -9.61 20.35
CA ARG A 236 -7.86 -10.63 21.06
C ARG A 236 -7.46 -11.76 20.13
N THR A 237 -8.43 -12.35 19.44
CA THR A 237 -8.18 -13.40 18.45
C THR A 237 -8.87 -13.12 17.12
N LEU A 238 -8.28 -13.62 16.04
CA LEU A 238 -8.73 -13.47 14.66
C LEU A 238 -8.34 -14.73 13.88
N ASP A 239 -9.27 -15.36 13.17
CA ASP A 239 -8.97 -16.33 12.10
C ASP A 239 -9.84 -15.96 10.91
N VAL A 240 -9.26 -15.26 9.93
CA VAL A 240 -9.95 -14.83 8.72
C VAL A 240 -9.29 -15.43 7.50
N LYS A 241 -10.06 -16.18 6.73
CA LYS A 241 -9.64 -16.84 5.50
C LYS A 241 -10.21 -16.10 4.29
N VAL A 242 -9.39 -15.95 3.27
CA VAL A 242 -9.74 -15.29 2.01
C VAL A 242 -9.26 -16.16 0.84
N LYS A 243 -10.15 -16.40 -0.10
CA LYS A 243 -9.89 -17.08 -1.37
C LYS A 243 -10.19 -16.15 -2.53
N GLY A 244 -9.18 -15.90 -3.35
CA GLY A 244 -9.27 -15.11 -4.57
C GLY A 244 -9.05 -15.97 -5.81
N GLN A 245 -9.85 -15.73 -6.85
CA GLN A 245 -9.78 -16.44 -8.12
C GLN A 245 -9.72 -15.43 -9.27
N ASP A 246 -8.78 -15.64 -10.19
CA ASP A 246 -8.59 -14.79 -11.39
C ASP A 246 -8.40 -13.30 -11.07
N LEU A 247 -7.60 -13.02 -10.04
CA LEU A 247 -7.29 -11.66 -9.61
C LEU A 247 -6.25 -11.03 -10.55
N LEU A 248 -6.63 -10.02 -11.34
CA LEU A 248 -5.69 -9.20 -12.11
C LEU A 248 -5.27 -7.98 -11.29
N LEU A 249 -4.12 -8.10 -10.63
CA LEU A 249 -3.60 -7.12 -9.67
C LEU A 249 -2.34 -6.44 -10.18
N SER A 250 -2.03 -5.31 -9.57
CA SER A 250 -0.83 -4.52 -9.79
C SER A 250 -0.10 -4.40 -8.46
N PRO A 251 0.66 -5.43 -8.04
CA PRO A 251 1.27 -5.46 -6.71
C PRO A 251 2.33 -4.36 -6.54
N TRP A 252 2.98 -3.94 -7.63
CA TRP A 252 3.94 -2.85 -7.68
C TRP A 252 3.75 -2.01 -8.94
N GLU A 253 4.39 -0.84 -9.00
CA GLU A 253 4.45 -0.05 -10.22
C GLU A 253 4.95 -0.88 -11.39
N ARG A 254 4.36 -0.68 -12.58
CA ARG A 254 4.69 -1.39 -13.82
C ARG A 254 4.76 -2.92 -13.67
N THR A 255 4.01 -3.47 -12.72
CA THR A 255 3.90 -4.90 -12.49
C THR A 255 2.43 -5.27 -12.57
N ARG A 256 2.10 -6.28 -13.38
CA ARG A 256 0.75 -6.84 -13.46
C ARG A 256 0.81 -8.34 -13.26
N ALA A 257 -0.05 -8.86 -12.39
CA ALA A 257 -0.12 -10.28 -12.07
C ALA A 257 -1.58 -10.74 -12.16
N LEU A 258 -1.82 -11.82 -12.90
CA LEU A 258 -3.06 -12.58 -12.88
C LEU A 258 -2.83 -13.84 -12.06
N GLY A 259 -3.64 -14.09 -11.04
CA GLY A 259 -3.45 -15.25 -10.19
C GLY A 259 -4.62 -15.60 -9.28
N ASN A 260 -4.43 -16.70 -8.56
CA ASN A 260 -5.31 -17.13 -7.48
C ASN A 260 -4.56 -16.95 -6.16
N ALA A 261 -5.30 -16.73 -5.07
CA ALA A 261 -4.72 -16.61 -3.74
C ALA A 261 -5.60 -17.33 -2.72
N GLU A 262 -4.97 -18.03 -1.77
CA GLU A 262 -5.62 -18.56 -0.57
C GLU A 262 -4.81 -18.10 0.63
N LEU A 263 -5.39 -17.18 1.41
CA LEU A 263 -4.73 -16.49 2.51
C LEU A 263 -5.52 -16.70 3.80
N ALA A 264 -4.82 -16.79 4.93
CA ALA A 264 -5.37 -16.86 6.27
C ALA A 264 -4.62 -15.87 7.17
N LEU A 265 -5.35 -14.90 7.72
CA LEU A 265 -4.84 -13.97 8.73
C LEU A 265 -5.23 -14.52 10.10
N ILE A 266 -4.23 -14.90 10.89
CA ILE A 266 -4.41 -15.53 12.19
C ILE A 266 -3.77 -14.65 13.25
N LYS A 267 -4.54 -14.27 14.27
CA LYS A 267 -4.07 -13.61 15.49
C LYS A 267 -4.50 -14.41 16.71
N ASN A 268 -3.56 -14.72 17.58
CA ASN A 268 -3.81 -15.27 18.90
C ASN A 268 -2.91 -14.54 19.94
N ASP A 269 -2.84 -15.05 21.16
CA ASP A 269 -2.07 -14.43 22.25
C ASP A 269 -0.53 -14.48 22.00
N GLN A 270 -0.04 -15.32 21.08
CA GLN A 270 1.37 -15.53 20.74
C GLN A 270 1.73 -15.10 19.31
N ASP A 271 0.85 -15.39 18.36
CA ASP A 271 1.11 -15.25 16.93
C ASP A 271 0.24 -14.16 16.30
N PHE A 272 0.81 -13.42 15.35
CA PHE A 272 0.04 -12.64 14.41
C PHE A 272 0.63 -12.82 13.00
N VAL A 273 0.03 -13.70 12.20
CA VAL A 273 0.62 -14.20 10.96
C VAL A 273 -0.37 -14.17 9.80
N LEU A 274 0.10 -13.71 8.64
CA LEU A 274 -0.56 -13.90 7.35
C LEU A 274 0.05 -15.11 6.63
N ASN A 275 -0.66 -16.23 6.67
CA ASN A 275 -0.28 -17.46 5.97
C ASN A 275 -0.96 -17.54 4.60
N GLY A 276 -0.34 -18.16 3.61
CA GLY A 276 -1.07 -18.48 2.40
C GLY A 276 -0.25 -18.90 1.19
N ASN A 277 -0.98 -19.24 0.14
CA ASN A 277 -0.44 -19.62 -1.16
C ASN A 277 -0.97 -18.67 -2.24
N ILE A 278 -0.08 -18.19 -3.09
CA ILE A 278 -0.38 -17.32 -4.22
C ILE A 278 0.11 -18.04 -5.48
N PHE A 279 -0.81 -18.39 -6.36
CA PHE A 279 -0.51 -19.00 -7.65
C PHE A 279 -0.64 -17.97 -8.76
N VAL A 280 0.48 -17.63 -9.36
CA VAL A 280 0.59 -16.62 -10.42
C VAL A 280 0.48 -17.31 -11.77
N LYS A 281 -0.67 -17.12 -12.42
CA LYS A 281 -0.96 -17.66 -13.77
C LYS A 281 -0.24 -16.88 -14.86
N GLN A 282 -0.10 -15.56 -14.66
CA GLN A 282 0.62 -14.68 -15.56
C GLN A 282 1.22 -13.53 -14.77
N LEU A 283 2.48 -13.20 -15.02
CA LEU A 283 3.14 -12.01 -14.48
C LEU A 283 3.76 -11.23 -15.64
N LEU A 284 3.67 -9.91 -15.56
CA LEU A 284 4.40 -8.98 -16.40
C LEU A 284 5.08 -7.97 -15.49
N TRP A 285 6.40 -8.04 -15.40
CA TRP A 285 7.24 -7.13 -14.63
C TRP A 285 8.04 -6.24 -15.58
N GLN A 286 7.72 -4.94 -15.59
CA GLN A 286 8.29 -3.95 -16.53
C GLN A 286 9.06 -2.83 -15.84
N ARG A 287 9.51 -3.06 -14.60
CA ARG A 287 10.36 -2.08 -13.91
C ARG A 287 11.79 -2.20 -14.40
N GLU A 288 12.47 -1.05 -14.43
CA GLU A 288 13.90 -1.02 -14.73
C GLU A 288 14.70 -1.51 -13.54
N VAL A 289 15.76 -2.29 -13.78
CA VAL A 289 16.62 -2.86 -12.72
C VAL A 289 17.38 -1.76 -11.96
N THR A 290 17.54 -0.57 -12.56
CA THR A 290 18.17 0.60 -11.94
C THR A 290 17.21 1.37 -11.03
N GLU A 291 15.91 1.09 -11.08
CA GLU A 291 14.96 1.66 -10.13
C GLU A 291 15.17 0.99 -8.78
N LYS A 292 15.25 1.80 -7.71
CA LYS A 292 15.23 1.26 -6.36
C LYS A 292 13.98 0.39 -6.21
N LEU A 293 14.17 -0.85 -5.74
CA LEU A 293 13.12 -1.65 -5.14
C LEU A 293 12.73 -0.96 -3.83
N SER A 294 11.89 0.07 -3.93
CA SER A 294 11.27 0.69 -2.78
C SER A 294 10.18 -0.25 -2.28
N PHE A 295 10.53 -1.20 -1.43
CA PHE A 295 9.58 -1.62 -0.42
C PHE A 295 9.36 -0.38 0.45
N TYR A 296 8.12 0.09 0.57
CA TYR A 296 7.81 1.29 1.34
C TYR A 296 8.03 1.03 2.83
N SER A 297 9.29 0.94 3.24
CA SER A 297 9.79 0.85 4.60
C SER A 297 11.22 1.41 4.63
N GLU A 298 11.39 2.66 4.17
CA GLU A 298 12.36 3.49 4.87
C GLU A 298 11.81 3.68 6.30
N PRO A 299 12.57 3.34 7.35
CA PRO A 299 12.16 3.58 8.71
C PRO A 299 12.20 5.09 8.93
N TYR A 300 11.09 5.76 8.60
CA TYR A 300 10.82 7.06 9.18
C TYR A 300 10.64 6.82 10.67
N LEU A 301 11.72 7.07 11.42
CA LEU A 301 11.74 7.25 12.87
C LEU A 301 10.97 8.54 13.19
N THR A 302 9.66 8.50 12.97
CA THR A 302 8.73 9.34 13.70
C THR A 302 8.04 8.38 14.64
N GLU A 303 7.96 8.72 15.92
CA GLU A 303 7.21 7.98 16.92
C GLU A 303 5.73 7.96 16.51
N ARG A 304 5.38 7.05 15.60
CA ARG A 304 3.99 6.75 15.27
C ARG A 304 3.49 5.76 16.32
N PRO A 305 2.25 5.93 16.82
CA PRO A 305 1.62 4.91 17.62
C PRO A 305 1.72 3.56 16.92
N LYS A 306 2.01 2.51 17.69
CA LYS A 306 2.12 1.14 17.16
C LYS A 306 0.84 0.80 16.39
N GLY A 307 0.97 0.57 15.09
CA GLY A 307 -0.14 0.19 14.22
C GLY A 307 -0.55 -1.25 14.49
N PHE A 308 -1.82 -1.57 14.22
CA PHE A 308 -2.35 -2.92 14.41
C PHE A 308 -1.49 -3.99 13.71
N PHE A 309 -1.02 -3.71 12.49
CA PHE A 309 -0.22 -4.64 11.67
C PHE A 309 1.28 -4.61 11.96
N ASP A 310 1.75 -3.89 12.98
CA ASP A 310 3.19 -3.71 13.16
C ASP A 310 3.91 -5.00 13.59
N ASP A 311 3.21 -5.90 14.28
CA ASP A 311 3.71 -7.24 14.65
C ASP A 311 3.28 -8.33 13.66
N LEU A 312 2.75 -7.96 12.48
CA LEU A 312 2.30 -8.95 11.50
C LEU A 312 3.51 -9.61 10.82
N ASP A 313 3.63 -10.92 11.00
CA ASP A 313 4.55 -11.76 10.25
C ASP A 313 3.89 -12.33 9.00
N LEU A 314 4.70 -12.49 7.96
CA LEU A 314 4.30 -13.09 6.69
C LEU A 314 4.79 -14.53 6.64
N ASN A 315 4.00 -15.40 6.02
CA ASN A 315 4.42 -16.71 5.58
C ASN A 315 3.64 -17.07 4.32
N LEU A 316 4.11 -16.53 3.20
CA LEU A 316 3.44 -16.59 1.91
C LEU A 316 4.28 -17.40 0.93
N LYS A 317 3.69 -18.44 0.35
CA LYS A 317 4.28 -19.16 -0.78
C LYS A 317 3.75 -18.60 -2.08
N ILE A 318 4.63 -18.19 -2.98
CA ILE A 318 4.29 -17.56 -4.26
C ILE A 318 4.92 -18.38 -5.38
N LYS A 319 4.10 -18.90 -6.29
CA LYS A 319 4.56 -19.78 -7.38
C LYS A 319 4.06 -19.28 -8.73
N ALA A 320 4.93 -19.31 -9.74
CA ALA A 320 4.58 -19.21 -11.16
C ALA A 320 5.24 -20.35 -11.93
N GLU A 321 4.50 -21.00 -12.83
CA GLU A 321 4.99 -22.20 -13.52
C GLU A 321 5.79 -21.90 -14.78
N ASP A 322 5.31 -20.99 -15.63
CA ASP A 322 5.98 -20.74 -16.91
C ASP A 322 5.62 -19.43 -17.65
N ASN A 323 4.78 -18.58 -17.06
CA ASN A 323 4.25 -17.38 -17.70
C ASN A 323 4.53 -16.11 -16.90
N ALA A 324 5.71 -16.04 -16.30
CA ALA A 324 6.22 -14.83 -15.68
C ALA A 324 7.19 -14.11 -16.63
N TRP A 325 6.77 -12.97 -17.15
CA TRP A 325 7.55 -12.15 -18.06
C TRP A 325 8.25 -11.02 -17.32
N VAL A 326 9.54 -10.86 -17.59
CA VAL A 326 10.35 -9.71 -17.22
C VAL A 326 10.68 -8.96 -18.50
N GLU A 327 10.20 -7.74 -18.65
CA GLU A 327 10.41 -6.93 -19.85
C GLU A 327 10.88 -5.51 -19.49
N ASN A 328 12.17 -5.24 -19.61
CA ASN A 328 12.76 -3.93 -19.33
C ASN A 328 13.91 -3.62 -20.30
N SER A 329 14.61 -2.51 -20.10
CA SER A 329 15.72 -2.10 -20.97
C SER A 329 16.87 -3.13 -21.04
N LEU A 330 17.02 -3.98 -20.03
CA LEU A 330 18.10 -4.97 -19.95
C LEU A 330 17.69 -6.35 -20.44
N ALA A 331 16.40 -6.71 -20.40
CA ALA A 331 16.02 -8.07 -20.76
C ALA A 331 14.54 -8.23 -21.12
N ARG A 332 14.28 -9.25 -21.93
CA ARG A 332 12.96 -9.83 -22.17
C ARG A 332 13.03 -11.32 -21.85
N LEU A 333 12.60 -11.71 -20.65
CA LEU A 333 12.72 -13.06 -20.13
C LEU A 333 11.36 -13.65 -19.81
N ARG A 334 11.19 -14.93 -20.12
CA ARG A 334 10.14 -15.77 -19.57
C ARG A 334 10.73 -16.62 -18.47
N ALA A 335 10.09 -16.64 -17.32
CA ALA A 335 10.59 -17.28 -16.12
C ALA A 335 9.51 -18.10 -15.40
N ARG A 336 9.99 -18.93 -14.49
CA ARG A 336 9.21 -19.61 -13.46
C ARG A 336 9.83 -19.33 -12.10
N PHE A 337 9.04 -19.44 -11.03
CA PHE A 337 9.57 -19.26 -9.68
C PHE A 337 8.75 -20.01 -8.64
N ASP A 338 9.43 -20.40 -7.57
CA ASP A 338 8.82 -20.84 -6.30
C ASP A 338 9.52 -20.08 -5.18
N LEU A 339 8.79 -19.14 -4.59
CA LEU A 339 9.31 -18.17 -3.62
C LEU A 339 8.51 -18.26 -2.33
N GLN A 340 9.17 -18.02 -1.21
CA GLN A 340 8.54 -17.86 0.09
C GLN A 340 8.90 -16.49 0.66
N VAL A 341 7.88 -15.74 1.08
CA VAL A 341 8.03 -14.47 1.79
C VAL A 341 7.74 -14.72 3.26
N VAL A 342 8.74 -14.50 4.11
CA VAL A 342 8.65 -14.75 5.55
C VAL A 342 9.09 -13.56 6.39
N GLY A 343 8.75 -13.57 7.68
CA GLY A 343 9.17 -12.53 8.63
C GLY A 343 8.25 -11.31 8.62
N ASN A 344 8.64 -10.28 9.37
CA ASN A 344 7.79 -9.12 9.63
C ASN A 344 7.43 -8.36 8.34
N ILE A 345 6.20 -7.85 8.25
CA ILE A 345 5.69 -7.12 7.09
C ILE A 345 6.54 -5.90 6.68
N PHE A 346 7.27 -5.27 7.61
CA PHE A 346 8.16 -4.14 7.31
C PHE A 346 9.58 -4.53 6.95
N SER A 347 9.99 -5.74 7.34
CA SER A 347 11.32 -6.30 7.08
C SER A 347 11.19 -7.75 6.60
N PRO A 348 10.52 -8.00 5.46
CA PRO A 348 10.32 -9.36 4.97
C PRO A 348 11.63 -9.94 4.45
N ILE A 349 11.73 -11.27 4.49
CA ILE A 349 12.78 -12.07 3.90
C ILE A 349 12.19 -12.86 2.74
N LEU A 350 12.93 -12.93 1.64
CA LEU A 350 12.58 -13.70 0.46
C LEU A 350 13.46 -14.94 0.40
N LEU A 351 12.86 -16.11 0.18
CA LEU A 351 13.54 -17.39 0.01
C LEU A 351 13.05 -18.08 -1.26
N GLY A 352 13.87 -18.96 -1.84
CA GLY A 352 13.50 -19.78 -2.99
C GLY A 352 14.26 -19.41 -4.26
N GLU A 353 13.71 -19.79 -5.42
CA GLU A 353 14.42 -19.66 -6.70
C GLU A 353 13.52 -19.11 -7.82
N ILE A 354 14.14 -18.31 -8.69
CA ILE A 354 13.60 -17.87 -9.97
C ILE A 354 14.48 -18.48 -11.06
N GLU A 355 13.87 -19.09 -12.06
CA GLU A 355 14.55 -19.71 -13.19
C GLU A 355 14.03 -19.16 -14.50
N THR A 356 14.93 -18.76 -15.39
CA THR A 356 14.59 -18.35 -16.75
C THR A 356 14.32 -19.59 -17.60
N LEU A 357 13.21 -19.59 -18.32
CA LEU A 357 12.84 -20.63 -19.27
C LEU A 357 13.32 -20.31 -20.69
N ASP A 358 13.26 -19.03 -21.06
CA ASP A 358 13.63 -18.52 -22.38
C ASP A 358 13.78 -17.00 -22.27
N GLY A 359 14.46 -16.39 -23.24
CA GLY A 359 14.45 -14.95 -23.42
C GLY A 359 15.75 -14.42 -23.97
N ASN A 360 15.83 -13.10 -23.96
CA ASN A 360 17.00 -12.37 -24.40
C ASN A 360 17.41 -11.34 -23.34
N ILE A 361 18.71 -11.13 -23.23
CA ILE A 361 19.30 -10.01 -22.51
C ILE A 361 19.87 -9.04 -23.53
N TYR A 362 19.64 -7.75 -23.29
CA TYR A 362 20.11 -6.65 -24.09
C TYR A 362 21.30 -6.02 -23.41
N PHE A 363 22.44 -6.06 -24.08
CA PHE A 363 23.66 -5.41 -23.63
C PHE A 363 24.20 -4.57 -24.78
N GLN A 364 24.12 -3.24 -24.63
CA GLN A 364 24.37 -2.28 -25.73
C GLN A 364 23.49 -2.59 -26.95
N ASP A 365 24.05 -2.59 -28.15
CA ASP A 365 23.33 -2.92 -29.39
C ASP A 365 23.24 -4.43 -29.66
N ARG A 366 23.52 -5.27 -28.65
CA ARG A 366 23.61 -6.72 -28.80
C ARG A 366 22.56 -7.45 -27.99
N THR A 367 22.06 -8.51 -28.62
CA THR A 367 21.10 -9.43 -28.02
C THR A 367 21.82 -10.73 -27.68
N PHE A 368 21.80 -11.08 -26.40
CA PHE A 368 22.26 -12.37 -25.89
C PHE A 368 21.04 -13.26 -25.66
N LYS A 369 21.00 -14.41 -26.31
CA LYS A 369 20.00 -15.43 -26.04
C LYS A 369 20.32 -16.11 -24.72
N VAL A 370 19.34 -16.23 -23.84
CA VAL A 370 19.53 -16.91 -22.56
C VAL A 370 19.61 -18.41 -22.76
N LEU A 371 20.67 -19.02 -22.25
CA LEU A 371 20.82 -20.48 -22.19
C LEU A 371 20.37 -21.03 -20.84
N LYS A 372 20.77 -20.35 -19.76
CA LYS A 372 20.40 -20.69 -18.39
C LYS A 372 20.44 -19.42 -17.54
N GLY A 373 19.48 -19.27 -16.64
CA GLY A 373 19.43 -18.15 -15.71
C GLY A 373 18.71 -18.57 -14.45
N ARG A 374 19.36 -18.34 -13.32
CA ARG A 374 18.83 -18.64 -12.00
C ARG A 374 19.14 -17.50 -11.05
N ILE A 375 18.16 -17.14 -10.24
CA ILE A 375 18.32 -16.25 -9.09
C ILE A 375 17.85 -17.02 -7.87
N GLY A 376 18.75 -17.24 -6.92
CA GLY A 376 18.45 -17.94 -5.67
C GLY A 376 18.48 -16.98 -4.49
N PHE A 377 17.54 -17.16 -3.57
CA PHE A 377 17.49 -16.47 -2.29
C PHE A 377 17.59 -17.51 -1.18
N TYR A 378 18.78 -17.61 -0.57
CA TYR A 378 19.10 -18.68 0.39
C TYR A 378 19.35 -18.16 1.81
N ASN A 379 19.54 -16.85 1.97
CA ASN A 379 19.87 -16.25 3.26
C ASN A 379 18.59 -15.93 4.04
N PRO A 380 18.38 -16.54 5.23
CA PRO A 380 17.17 -16.33 6.03
C PRO A 380 17.19 -15.05 6.86
N ALA A 381 18.25 -14.23 6.78
CA ALA A 381 18.38 -13.00 7.57
C ALA A 381 18.31 -11.73 6.72
N VAL A 382 18.76 -11.79 5.46
CA VAL A 382 18.81 -10.64 4.55
C VAL A 382 18.45 -11.07 3.14
N ILE A 383 17.83 -10.18 2.37
CA ILE A 383 17.56 -10.41 0.95
C ILE A 383 18.86 -10.23 0.17
N GLU A 384 19.57 -11.33 -0.05
CA GLU A 384 20.86 -11.37 -0.76
C GLU A 384 20.78 -12.36 -1.93
N PRO A 385 20.46 -11.92 -3.15
CA PRO A 385 20.30 -12.80 -4.30
C PRO A 385 21.65 -13.35 -4.79
N TYR A 386 21.70 -14.65 -5.01
CA TYR A 386 22.74 -15.32 -5.77
C TYR A 386 22.31 -15.49 -7.22
N ILE A 387 23.06 -14.89 -8.15
CA ILE A 387 22.73 -14.89 -9.57
C ILE A 387 23.67 -15.86 -10.27
N SER A 388 23.14 -16.73 -11.12
CA SER A 388 23.89 -17.60 -12.01
C SER A 388 23.25 -17.56 -13.38
N PHE A 389 23.93 -16.96 -14.35
CA PHE A 389 23.42 -16.68 -15.67
C PHE A 389 24.42 -17.10 -16.75
N THR A 390 23.89 -17.61 -17.86
CA THR A 390 24.66 -17.93 -19.05
C THR A 390 23.83 -17.58 -20.29
N GLY A 391 24.42 -16.79 -21.18
CA GLY A 391 23.83 -16.42 -22.46
C GLY A 391 24.83 -16.52 -23.60
N GLU A 392 24.32 -16.49 -24.82
CA GLU A 392 25.14 -16.55 -26.03
C GLU A 392 24.74 -15.49 -27.05
N THR A 393 25.70 -15.08 -27.86
CA THR A 393 25.46 -14.24 -29.03
C THR A 393 26.40 -14.65 -30.16
N TYR A 394 26.06 -14.28 -31.39
CA TYR A 394 26.89 -14.54 -32.57
C TYR A 394 27.43 -13.23 -33.11
N VAL A 395 28.73 -13.20 -33.34
CA VAL A 395 29.45 -12.02 -33.82
C VAL A 395 30.41 -12.48 -34.90
N LYS A 396 30.17 -12.08 -36.16
CA LYS A 396 30.84 -12.67 -37.31
C LYS A 396 30.71 -14.21 -37.27
N ASP A 397 31.84 -14.90 -37.35
CA ASP A 397 31.96 -16.36 -37.30
C ASP A 397 32.21 -16.91 -35.88
N TYR A 398 32.08 -16.08 -34.84
CA TYR A 398 32.31 -16.48 -33.45
C TYR A 398 31.00 -16.58 -32.67
N ARG A 399 30.81 -17.72 -32.00
CA ARG A 399 29.83 -17.86 -30.93
C ARG A 399 30.45 -17.36 -29.63
N VAL A 400 29.94 -16.27 -29.08
CA VAL A 400 30.39 -15.70 -27.81
C VAL A 400 29.45 -16.11 -26.70
N THR A 401 29.99 -16.72 -25.65
CA THR A 401 29.26 -17.10 -24.44
C THR A 401 29.61 -16.12 -23.33
N PHE A 402 28.59 -15.61 -22.65
CA PHE A 402 28.71 -14.76 -21.48
C PHE A 402 28.15 -15.52 -20.27
N SER A 403 28.95 -15.64 -19.21
CA SER A 403 28.53 -16.17 -17.91
C SER A 403 28.69 -15.12 -16.83
N LEU A 404 27.74 -15.10 -15.89
CA LEU A 404 27.76 -14.22 -14.73
C LEU A 404 27.32 -15.03 -13.52
N GLU A 405 28.18 -15.13 -12.52
CA GLU A 405 27.89 -15.88 -11.31
C GLU A 405 28.36 -15.14 -10.05
N GLY A 406 27.58 -15.24 -8.98
CA GLY A 406 27.92 -14.71 -7.67
C GLY A 406 26.80 -13.88 -7.02
N LEU A 407 27.14 -13.30 -5.87
CA LEU A 407 26.29 -12.33 -5.17
C LEU A 407 26.30 -11.00 -5.94
N LEU A 408 25.22 -10.22 -5.87
CA LEU A 408 25.07 -8.98 -6.62
C LEU A 408 26.26 -8.00 -6.46
N GLU A 409 26.86 -7.90 -5.26
CA GLU A 409 28.00 -7.01 -5.00
C GLU A 409 29.36 -7.58 -5.46
N ARG A 410 29.42 -8.88 -5.76
CA ARG A 410 30.66 -9.63 -6.06
C ARG A 410 30.51 -10.51 -7.29
N MET A 411 29.78 -10.05 -8.29
CA MET A 411 29.60 -10.80 -9.53
C MET A 411 30.86 -10.76 -10.38
N THR A 412 31.28 -11.91 -10.91
CA THR A 412 32.43 -12.03 -11.82
C THR A 412 31.95 -12.37 -13.23
N PRO A 413 31.90 -11.39 -14.16
CA PRO A 413 31.54 -11.66 -15.54
C PRO A 413 32.67 -12.40 -16.26
N GLU A 414 32.31 -13.44 -17.00
CA GLU A 414 33.23 -14.22 -17.83
C GLU A 414 32.75 -14.25 -19.27
N PHE A 415 33.68 -14.08 -20.20
CA PHE A 415 33.42 -14.11 -21.63
C PHE A 415 34.31 -15.15 -22.30
N SER A 416 33.71 -15.98 -23.14
CA SER A 416 34.43 -16.96 -23.94
C SER A 416 33.90 -16.96 -25.37
N SER A 417 34.68 -17.51 -26.29
CA SER A 417 34.29 -17.61 -27.70
C SER A 417 34.59 -18.98 -28.27
N SER A 418 33.88 -19.35 -29.33
CA SER A 418 34.15 -20.51 -30.16
C SER A 418 34.18 -20.06 -31.63
N PRO A 419 35.32 -20.18 -32.34
CA PRO A 419 36.64 -20.66 -31.87
C PRO A 419 37.25 -19.84 -30.70
N PRO A 420 38.13 -20.41 -29.85
CA PRO A 420 38.62 -19.74 -28.64
C PRO A 420 39.51 -18.54 -28.94
N LEU A 421 39.16 -17.41 -28.34
CA LEU A 421 39.95 -16.18 -28.28
C LEU A 421 40.37 -15.86 -26.84
N PRO A 422 41.48 -15.13 -26.63
CA PRO A 422 41.79 -14.52 -25.34
C PRO A 422 40.64 -13.63 -24.83
N PRO A 423 40.39 -13.52 -23.52
CA PRO A 423 39.28 -12.74 -22.96
C PRO A 423 39.23 -11.28 -23.47
N GLU A 424 40.39 -10.64 -23.58
CA GLU A 424 40.55 -9.27 -24.12
C GLU A 424 40.09 -9.15 -25.57
N ASP A 425 40.35 -10.17 -26.39
CA ASP A 425 39.93 -10.22 -27.79
C ASP A 425 38.43 -10.51 -27.91
N VAL A 426 37.84 -11.27 -26.97
CA VAL A 426 36.38 -11.46 -26.91
C VAL A 426 35.69 -10.13 -26.59
N LEU A 427 36.23 -9.36 -25.64
CA LEU A 427 35.72 -8.02 -25.32
C LEU A 427 35.89 -7.07 -26.52
N ALA A 428 37.03 -7.11 -27.21
CA ALA A 428 37.25 -6.31 -28.42
C ALA A 428 36.30 -6.71 -29.56
N LEU A 429 36.02 -8.00 -29.73
CA LEU A 429 35.02 -8.51 -30.68
C LEU A 429 33.61 -8.02 -30.32
N LEU A 430 33.27 -8.00 -29.02
CA LEU A 430 32.01 -7.45 -28.52
C LEU A 430 31.92 -5.92 -28.63
N ALA A 431 33.04 -5.20 -28.59
CA ALA A 431 33.05 -3.74 -28.78
C ALA A 431 33.05 -3.33 -30.27
N LEU A 432 33.88 -3.96 -31.09
CA LEU A 432 34.13 -3.58 -32.49
C LEU A 432 33.17 -4.24 -33.49
N GLY A 433 32.59 -5.40 -33.13
CA GLY A 433 31.66 -6.13 -33.99
C GLY A 433 32.27 -6.47 -35.34
N GLU A 434 31.63 -6.02 -36.42
CA GLU A 434 32.06 -6.26 -37.81
C GLU A 434 33.44 -5.68 -38.15
N SER A 435 33.93 -4.72 -37.38
CA SER A 435 35.26 -4.11 -37.58
C SER A 435 36.38 -4.87 -36.89
N PHE A 436 36.09 -5.95 -36.15
CA PHE A 436 37.11 -6.72 -35.43
C PHE A 436 38.11 -7.39 -36.39
N GLN A 437 39.40 -7.12 -36.21
CA GLN A 437 40.50 -7.80 -36.92
C GLN A 437 41.41 -8.49 -35.91
N ARG A 438 41.63 -9.80 -36.09
CA ARG A 438 42.49 -10.59 -35.21
C ARG A 438 43.93 -10.12 -35.38
N THR A 439 44.49 -9.51 -34.33
CA THR A 439 45.88 -9.03 -34.35
C THR A 439 46.73 -9.99 -33.53
N TYR A 440 47.74 -10.62 -34.14
CA TYR A 440 48.60 -11.63 -33.49
C TYR A 440 49.66 -11.06 -32.52
N SER A 441 49.55 -9.80 -32.09
CA SER A 441 50.54 -9.15 -31.22
C SER A 441 50.02 -8.91 -29.79
N TYR A 442 50.60 -9.66 -28.86
CA TYR A 442 50.23 -9.75 -27.43
C TYR A 442 50.39 -8.42 -26.65
N ASP A 443 51.26 -7.52 -27.10
CA ASP A 443 51.50 -6.23 -26.43
C ASP A 443 50.45 -5.14 -26.75
N ARG A 444 49.67 -5.30 -27.82
CA ARG A 444 48.71 -4.27 -28.27
C ARG A 444 47.28 -4.50 -27.78
N SER A 445 46.87 -5.76 -27.57
CA SER A 445 45.52 -6.12 -27.12
C SER A 445 45.24 -5.74 -25.66
N SER A 446 46.22 -5.93 -24.77
CA SER A 446 46.11 -5.63 -23.34
C SER A 446 45.93 -4.13 -23.03
N GLN A 447 46.59 -3.26 -23.80
CA GLN A 447 46.45 -1.81 -23.66
C GLN A 447 45.10 -1.30 -24.20
N LEU A 448 44.60 -1.90 -25.28
CA LEU A 448 43.30 -1.56 -25.88
C LEU A 448 42.12 -2.03 -25.00
N SER A 449 42.20 -3.24 -24.42
CA SER A 449 41.13 -3.78 -23.56
C SER A 449 41.04 -3.08 -22.21
N THR A 450 42.17 -2.76 -21.58
CA THR A 450 42.22 -2.05 -20.29
C THR A 450 41.80 -0.59 -20.44
N ALA A 451 42.23 0.09 -21.51
CA ALA A 451 41.81 1.47 -21.79
C ALA A 451 40.33 1.56 -22.15
N ALA A 452 39.78 0.58 -22.88
CA ALA A 452 38.36 0.51 -23.16
C ALA A 452 37.55 0.30 -21.87
N PHE A 453 37.92 -0.68 -21.05
CA PHE A 453 37.20 -0.99 -19.79
C PHE A 453 37.23 0.16 -18.77
N LEU A 454 38.40 0.80 -18.57
CA LEU A 454 38.53 1.97 -17.70
C LEU A 454 37.75 3.19 -18.23
N SER A 455 37.78 3.41 -19.54
CA SER A 455 36.96 4.46 -20.17
C SER A 455 35.47 4.16 -20.02
N PHE A 456 35.05 2.90 -20.16
CA PHE A 456 33.66 2.48 -19.98
C PHE A 456 33.17 2.68 -18.54
N GLN A 457 33.95 2.28 -17.53
CA GLN A 457 33.56 2.40 -16.12
C GLN A 457 33.54 3.87 -15.65
N LEU A 458 34.50 4.68 -16.10
CA LEU A 458 34.51 6.12 -15.82
C LEU A 458 33.40 6.86 -16.57
N SER A 459 33.09 6.46 -17.81
CA SER A 459 32.06 7.11 -18.63
C SER A 459 30.64 6.89 -18.11
N GLU A 460 30.26 5.68 -17.69
CA GLU A 460 28.90 5.40 -17.21
C GLU A 460 28.64 5.97 -15.81
N GLU A 461 29.63 5.91 -14.91
CA GLU A 461 29.56 6.53 -13.58
C GLU A 461 29.54 8.07 -13.69
N ALA A 462 30.38 8.64 -14.55
CA ALA A 462 30.40 10.09 -14.82
C ALA A 462 29.14 10.55 -15.54
N LYS A 463 28.61 9.77 -16.48
CA LYS A 463 27.36 10.03 -17.19
C LYS A 463 26.18 10.04 -16.24
N LYS A 464 26.02 9.02 -15.40
CA LYS A 464 24.92 8.97 -14.40
C LYS A 464 25.00 10.11 -13.39
N ARG A 465 26.20 10.50 -12.94
CA ARG A 465 26.39 11.65 -12.03
C ARG A 465 26.14 12.98 -12.74
N ALA A 466 26.59 13.13 -13.99
CA ALA A 466 26.42 14.37 -14.77
C ALA A 466 24.98 14.57 -15.26
N GLU A 467 24.28 13.52 -15.70
CA GLU A 467 22.85 13.56 -16.06
C GLU A 467 21.99 13.98 -14.85
N LYS A 468 22.33 13.47 -13.65
CA LYS A 468 21.62 13.78 -12.40
C LYS A 468 21.92 15.18 -11.85
N LEU A 469 23.13 15.72 -12.06
CA LEU A 469 23.54 17.05 -11.57
C LEU A 469 23.25 18.20 -12.56
N PHE A 470 23.30 17.93 -13.87
CA PHE A 470 23.28 18.99 -14.90
C PHE A 470 22.14 18.88 -15.92
N SER A 471 21.30 17.83 -15.86
CA SER A 471 20.19 17.58 -16.80
C SER A 471 20.64 17.75 -18.26
N LEU A 472 21.66 16.98 -18.64
CA LEU A 472 22.26 17.03 -19.97
C LEU A 472 21.50 16.09 -20.91
N ASP A 473 21.23 16.54 -22.14
CA ASP A 473 20.55 15.72 -23.15
C ASP A 473 21.53 14.79 -23.89
N ARG A 474 22.83 15.07 -23.85
CA ARG A 474 23.87 14.25 -24.50
C ARG A 474 25.18 14.31 -23.72
N PHE A 475 25.60 13.20 -23.14
CA PHE A 475 26.93 13.03 -22.53
C PHE A 475 27.63 11.85 -23.19
N ARG A 476 28.79 12.07 -23.81
CA ARG A 476 29.55 11.03 -24.51
C ARG A 476 31.04 11.18 -24.25
N ILE A 477 31.71 10.08 -23.94
CA ILE A 477 33.16 9.96 -23.94
C ILE A 477 33.51 9.08 -25.15
N ASP A 478 34.19 9.64 -26.13
CA ASP A 478 34.61 8.91 -27.32
C ASP A 478 36.05 8.40 -27.13
N PRO A 479 36.27 7.08 -27.00
CA PRO A 479 37.61 6.52 -27.11
C PRO A 479 38.04 6.53 -28.58
N PHE A 480 39.24 7.05 -28.89
CA PHE A 480 39.74 7.05 -30.26
C PHE A 480 40.46 5.75 -30.62
N VAL A 481 40.23 5.29 -31.86
CA VAL A 481 40.96 4.20 -32.53
C VAL A 481 41.93 4.81 -33.53
N MET A 482 43.22 4.46 -33.38
CA MET A 482 44.40 5.11 -33.96
C MET A 482 44.39 5.28 -35.50
N GLY A 483 44.83 6.47 -35.93
CA GLY A 483 45.36 6.78 -37.27
C GLY A 483 46.43 7.88 -37.16
N ALA A 484 47.66 7.57 -37.55
CA ALA A 484 48.82 8.45 -37.84
C ALA A 484 49.31 9.52 -36.83
N SER A 485 48.89 9.53 -35.56
CA SER A 485 49.57 10.32 -34.51
C SER A 485 49.71 9.54 -33.20
N ALA A 486 50.79 9.81 -32.47
CA ALA A 486 51.29 9.00 -31.34
C ALA A 486 50.73 9.42 -29.96
N GLU A 487 49.74 10.31 -29.90
CA GLU A 487 49.16 10.76 -28.63
C GLU A 487 47.79 10.11 -28.41
N MET A 488 47.69 9.29 -27.36
CA MET A 488 46.43 8.74 -26.88
C MET A 488 45.63 9.88 -26.23
N THR A 489 44.52 10.29 -26.84
CA THR A 489 43.74 11.41 -26.33
C THR A 489 42.25 11.05 -26.29
N ALA A 490 41.60 11.25 -25.13
CA ALA A 490 40.20 10.90 -24.91
C ALA A 490 39.35 12.17 -25.03
N ARG A 491 38.29 12.14 -25.84
CA ARG A 491 37.46 13.32 -26.12
C ARG A 491 36.18 13.28 -25.31
N LEU A 492 35.96 14.32 -24.50
CA LEU A 492 34.73 14.55 -23.74
C LEU A 492 33.79 15.43 -24.57
N THR A 493 32.58 14.97 -24.88
CA THR A 493 31.54 15.77 -25.52
C THR A 493 30.32 15.92 -24.60
N LEU A 494 29.95 17.17 -24.35
CA LEU A 494 28.80 17.60 -23.57
C LEU A 494 27.81 18.32 -24.49
N GLY A 495 26.56 17.89 -24.50
CA GLY A 495 25.48 18.51 -25.27
C GLY A 495 24.28 18.84 -24.39
N LYS A 496 23.76 20.05 -24.52
CA LYS A 496 22.55 20.50 -23.84
C LYS A 496 21.62 21.24 -24.80
N LYS A 497 20.37 20.82 -24.83
CA LYS A 497 19.28 21.50 -25.51
C LYS A 497 18.68 22.51 -24.52
N ILE A 498 19.02 23.77 -24.70
CA ILE A 498 18.63 24.85 -23.79
C ILE A 498 17.15 25.22 -24.01
N SER A 499 16.67 25.10 -25.24
CA SER A 499 15.26 25.26 -25.61
C SER A 499 14.91 24.37 -26.81
N ARG A 500 13.64 24.38 -27.26
CA ARG A 500 13.22 23.59 -28.43
C ARG A 500 14.03 23.90 -29.71
N ASN A 501 14.54 25.12 -29.83
CA ASN A 501 15.23 25.66 -31.00
C ASN A 501 16.68 26.11 -30.75
N PHE A 502 17.24 25.88 -29.55
CA PHE A 502 18.60 26.29 -29.22
C PHE A 502 19.37 25.16 -28.52
N SER A 503 20.55 24.84 -29.04
CA SER A 503 21.42 23.79 -28.51
C SER A 503 22.87 24.24 -28.42
N LEU A 504 23.54 23.76 -27.37
CA LEU A 504 24.97 23.94 -27.11
C LEU A 504 25.64 22.58 -27.10
N LEU A 505 26.76 22.47 -27.81
CA LEU A 505 27.64 21.33 -27.80
C LEU A 505 29.06 21.81 -27.49
N TYR A 506 29.67 21.24 -26.46
CA TYR A 506 31.03 21.51 -26.04
C TYR A 506 31.83 20.21 -26.09
N SER A 507 32.98 20.22 -26.74
CA SER A 507 33.87 19.07 -26.84
C SER A 507 35.28 19.48 -26.46
N THR A 508 35.93 18.72 -25.60
CA THR A 508 37.31 18.99 -25.17
C THR A 508 38.12 17.71 -25.11
N ASN A 509 39.43 17.84 -25.30
CA ASN A 509 40.37 16.75 -25.16
C ASN A 509 40.86 16.63 -23.70
N LEU A 510 40.80 15.44 -23.11
CA LEU A 510 41.10 15.22 -21.69
C LEU A 510 42.60 15.21 -21.38
N THR A 511 43.47 15.03 -22.38
CA THR A 511 44.93 14.97 -22.21
C THR A 511 45.67 16.23 -22.66
N SER A 512 45.05 17.05 -23.50
CA SER A 512 45.62 18.30 -24.05
C SER A 512 44.69 19.47 -23.74
N GLN A 513 45.16 20.43 -22.92
CA GLN A 513 44.40 21.62 -22.51
C GLN A 513 44.06 22.61 -23.65
N ARG A 514 44.40 22.30 -24.91
CA ARG A 514 44.33 23.27 -26.01
C ARG A 514 43.37 22.92 -27.15
N GLU A 515 42.70 21.78 -27.08
CA GLU A 515 41.78 21.33 -28.14
C GLU A 515 40.32 21.38 -27.66
N GLU A 516 39.75 22.58 -27.69
CA GLU A 516 38.35 22.83 -27.33
C GLU A 516 37.53 23.20 -28.55
N LEU A 517 36.41 22.52 -28.73
CA LEU A 517 35.42 22.78 -29.78
C LEU A 517 34.10 23.16 -29.13
N THR A 518 33.60 24.36 -29.45
CA THR A 518 32.28 24.81 -28.99
C THR A 518 31.40 25.02 -30.20
N ARG A 519 30.22 24.41 -30.23
CA ARG A 519 29.21 24.56 -31.28
C ARG A 519 27.89 25.00 -30.67
N LEU A 520 27.39 26.12 -31.15
CA LEU A 520 26.09 26.68 -30.83
C LEU A 520 25.22 26.55 -32.07
N GLU A 521 24.02 26.02 -31.92
CA GLU A 521 23.06 25.90 -33.02
C GLU A 521 21.71 26.47 -32.60
N TRP A 522 21.27 27.49 -33.33
CA TRP A 522 19.99 28.16 -33.14
C TRP A 522 19.13 28.01 -34.40
N GLU A 523 18.06 27.24 -34.30
CA GLU A 523 16.99 27.19 -35.29
C GLU A 523 16.14 28.47 -35.16
N ILE A 524 16.29 29.38 -36.12
CA ILE A 524 15.55 30.65 -36.14
C ILE A 524 14.17 30.42 -36.76
N LEU A 525 14.11 29.60 -37.81
CA LEU A 525 12.90 29.14 -38.48
C LEU A 525 13.00 27.62 -38.68
N SER A 526 11.89 26.97 -39.03
CA SER A 526 11.85 25.51 -39.28
C SER A 526 12.80 25.04 -40.41
N ASP A 527 13.22 25.97 -41.26
CA ASP A 527 14.07 25.75 -42.44
C ASP A 527 15.37 26.57 -42.40
N VAL A 528 15.59 27.39 -41.37
CA VAL A 528 16.79 28.24 -41.24
C VAL A 528 17.41 28.06 -39.85
N SER A 529 18.66 27.59 -39.80
CA SER A 529 19.47 27.54 -38.60
C SER A 529 20.75 28.34 -38.72
N VAL A 530 21.16 28.97 -37.62
CA VAL A 530 22.45 29.65 -37.47
C VAL A 530 23.32 28.81 -36.56
N VAL A 531 24.52 28.50 -37.03
CA VAL A 531 25.50 27.70 -36.32
C VAL A 531 26.71 28.57 -36.04
N GLY A 532 26.97 28.86 -34.78
CA GLY A 532 28.24 29.42 -34.34
C GLY A 532 29.18 28.29 -33.92
N MET A 533 30.41 28.28 -34.41
CA MET A 533 31.39 27.27 -34.01
C MET A 533 32.72 27.94 -33.68
N ARG A 534 33.35 27.51 -32.58
CA ARG A 534 34.74 27.78 -32.25
C ARG A 534 35.49 26.47 -32.37
N ASP A 535 36.44 26.40 -33.31
CA ASP A 535 37.25 25.20 -33.54
C ASP A 535 38.43 25.08 -32.55
N GLU A 536 39.14 23.96 -32.63
CA GLU A 536 40.28 23.62 -31.79
C GLU A 536 41.47 24.59 -31.91
N ASN A 537 41.55 25.37 -32.98
CA ASN A 537 42.57 26.41 -33.17
C ASN A 537 42.09 27.78 -32.68
N GLY A 538 40.92 27.83 -32.03
CA GLY A 538 40.27 29.04 -31.55
C GLY A 538 39.66 29.89 -32.66
N ARG A 539 39.55 29.40 -33.89
CA ARG A 539 38.90 30.13 -34.99
C ARG A 539 37.40 30.07 -34.78
N ILE A 540 36.75 31.22 -34.95
CA ILE A 540 35.30 31.35 -34.85
C ILE A 540 34.72 31.37 -36.26
N SER A 541 33.79 30.48 -36.54
CA SER A 541 32.97 30.48 -37.75
C SER A 541 31.49 30.66 -37.39
N ILE A 542 30.76 31.31 -38.30
CA ILE A 542 29.32 31.44 -38.23
C ILE A 542 28.78 30.96 -39.58
N GLU A 543 27.96 29.92 -39.55
CA GLU A 543 27.31 29.34 -40.72
C GLU A 543 25.81 29.57 -40.64
N VAL A 544 25.18 29.89 -41.78
CA VAL A 544 23.72 29.91 -41.91
C VAL A 544 23.33 28.73 -42.79
N LYS A 545 22.53 27.82 -42.24
CA LYS A 545 22.05 26.61 -42.94
C LYS A 545 20.59 26.81 -43.31
N ILE A 546 20.27 26.61 -44.59
CA ILE A 546 18.90 26.68 -45.11
C ILE A 546 18.52 25.28 -45.62
N HIS A 547 17.56 24.63 -44.98
CA HIS A 547 17.07 23.31 -45.35
C HIS A 547 15.77 23.42 -46.14
N LYS A 548 15.85 23.24 -47.46
CA LYS A 548 14.69 23.23 -48.35
C LYS A 548 14.33 21.77 -48.71
N ARG A 549 13.18 21.29 -48.25
CA ARG A 549 12.61 20.02 -48.72
C ARG A 549 11.88 20.26 -50.04
N PHE A 550 12.20 19.46 -51.05
CA PHE A 550 11.49 19.43 -52.34
C PHE A 550 10.59 18.20 -52.41
#